data_AF-A0A7S1URX8-F1
#
_entry.id   AF-A0A7S1URX8-F1
#
_cell.length_a   1.000
_cell.length_b   1.000
_cell.length_c   1.000
_cell.angle_alpha   90.00
_cell.angle_beta   90.00
_cell.angle_gamma   90.00
#
_symmetry.space_group_name_H-M   'P 1'
#
loop_
_entity.id
_entity.type
_entity.pdbx_description
1 polymer ?
#
loop_
_entity_poly.entity_id
_entity_poly.type
_entity_poly.pdbx_seq_one_letter_code
_entity_poly.pdbx_strand_id
1 'polypeptide(L)'
;TAFLYSWDSREDTVGVDEPLYRAWLEAKADKVQRPYTDAMLTGSDADSTSSLNWAREQDTLLVRLKKILAGGSPLPKIVFCKHMAKHHEQFDFDANCSVGEDDIDEASLPSTVEHRHLFLIRDPVAVLSSWKQSGAVHGNAPTLDEVGIVSLLEIYSKLERNTNGSNSTVVTIDSDDLVADPPKALEKICGDLGVPYDAAMLDWKQGPKDCDGPWAKWWYQYVWNSTGWAKRSRMEPQSSYRTLPPSLLPALRASLPTFQFFKRLATPPPPSTYEDTRNADLLVWVGGSDGSGGLIPREMARLSPWDASVQGGDACWEGLRVYRGKILSLEKHLTRLMNSAKALGFGMNSRCHTRPEITEAIFRTLAANGMRDGAHMRLTLSRGIKTTSSMNPKFNIYGTTLIVLAEWKPTVGGATTYDNTKGITLISASQRRNPPQCVDSKIHHNNMINNILPKIQANLAGAADAIMLDVDGFVSETNATNIFMVDHTGKLLTPHADHCLPGITRATVMELARELDIPAEERRISLAEFHAAAEVFTTGTMGELTPVTKIDGRSIGEGAGAVTTRLQEVYATLPEREGWATPLPEYEE
;
A
#
# COMPACT_ATOMS: atom_id res chain seq x y z
N THR A 1 -16.10 24.87 -4.60
CA THR A 1 -17.09 25.82 -5.15
C THR A 1 -17.51 25.44 -6.56
N ALA A 2 -16.62 25.32 -7.55
CA ALA A 2 -17.00 24.81 -8.88
C ALA A 2 -17.80 23.49 -8.82
N PHE A 3 -17.40 22.57 -7.94
CA PHE A 3 -18.14 21.34 -7.70
C PHE A 3 -19.53 21.56 -7.07
N LEU A 4 -19.71 22.55 -6.18
CA LEU A 4 -21.04 22.93 -5.66
C LEU A 4 -21.94 23.44 -6.80
N TYR A 5 -21.40 24.31 -7.67
CA TYR A 5 -22.16 24.83 -8.83
C TYR A 5 -22.50 23.74 -9.83
N SER A 6 -21.60 22.77 -10.02
CA SER A 6 -21.85 21.60 -10.85
C SER A 6 -23.07 20.81 -10.37
N TRP A 7 -23.24 20.60 -9.06
CA TRP A 7 -24.43 19.97 -8.51
C TRP A 7 -25.67 20.87 -8.54
N ASP A 8 -25.51 22.15 -8.22
CA ASP A 8 -26.60 23.15 -8.23
C ASP A 8 -27.15 23.45 -9.64
N SER A 9 -26.39 23.15 -10.70
CA SER A 9 -26.85 23.27 -12.09
C SER A 9 -27.88 22.21 -12.50
N ARG A 10 -28.08 21.14 -11.72
CA ARG A 10 -29.08 20.10 -12.01
C ARG A 10 -30.48 20.60 -11.65
N GLU A 11 -31.48 20.21 -12.44
CA GLU A 11 -32.87 20.60 -12.17
C GLU A 11 -33.43 19.95 -10.88
N ASP A 12 -32.91 18.78 -10.50
CA ASP A 12 -33.37 18.00 -9.35
C ASP A 12 -32.59 18.26 -8.05
N THR A 13 -31.66 19.20 -8.06
CA THR A 13 -30.69 19.41 -6.96
C THR A 13 -30.71 20.84 -6.45
N VAL A 14 -30.57 21.01 -5.13
CA VAL A 14 -30.33 22.32 -4.51
C VAL A 14 -28.98 22.31 -3.79
N GLY A 15 -28.12 23.28 -4.11
CA GLY A 15 -26.83 23.49 -3.45
C GLY A 15 -26.96 24.27 -2.14
N VAL A 16 -26.22 23.83 -1.12
CA VAL A 16 -26.07 24.54 0.15
C VAL A 16 -24.59 24.74 0.45
N ASP A 17 -24.14 26.00 0.46
CA ASP A 17 -22.75 26.34 0.73
C ASP A 17 -22.49 26.45 2.25
N GLU A 18 -21.56 25.63 2.75
CA GLU A 18 -21.01 25.65 4.12
C GLU A 18 -22.01 25.94 5.25
N PRO A 19 -23.11 25.18 5.37
CA PRO A 19 -24.19 25.51 6.30
C PRO A 19 -23.81 25.45 7.79
N LEU A 20 -22.62 24.91 8.11
CA LEU A 20 -22.07 24.84 9.47
C LEU A 20 -20.99 25.87 9.75
N TYR A 21 -20.66 26.74 8.78
CA TYR A 21 -19.55 27.67 8.93
C TYR A 21 -19.78 28.70 10.04
N ARG A 22 -21.04 29.11 10.25
CA ARG A 22 -21.42 30.01 11.35
C ARG A 22 -21.09 29.41 12.70
N ALA A 23 -21.60 28.21 12.97
CA ALA A 23 -21.39 27.52 14.23
C ALA A 23 -19.91 27.29 14.51
N TRP A 24 -19.12 26.97 13.46
CA TRP A 24 -17.68 26.87 13.59
C TRP A 24 -17.01 28.22 13.92
N LEU A 25 -17.41 29.32 13.27
CA LEU A 25 -16.89 30.65 13.58
C LEU A 25 -17.25 31.12 14.99
N GLU A 26 -18.48 30.83 15.45
CA GLU A 26 -18.91 31.07 16.83
C GLU A 26 -18.05 30.29 17.83
N ALA A 27 -17.86 28.99 17.59
CA ALA A 27 -17.07 28.12 18.46
C ALA A 27 -15.56 28.47 18.50
N LYS A 28 -15.04 29.19 17.50
CA LYS A 28 -13.63 29.58 17.39
C LYS A 28 -13.41 31.10 17.40
N ALA A 29 -14.39 31.90 17.83
CA ALA A 29 -14.33 33.37 17.76
C ALA A 29 -13.14 33.97 18.53
N ASP A 30 -12.66 33.28 19.56
CA ASP A 30 -11.48 33.64 20.36
C ASP A 30 -10.15 33.43 19.61
N LYS A 31 -10.13 32.52 18.63
CA LYS A 31 -8.92 32.08 17.92
C LYS A 31 -8.89 32.49 16.46
N VAL A 32 -10.05 32.68 15.85
CA VAL A 32 -10.21 32.94 14.42
C VAL A 32 -11.09 34.17 14.23
N GLN A 33 -10.50 35.19 13.63
CA GLN A 33 -11.20 36.42 13.25
C GLN A 33 -11.21 36.58 11.73
N ARG A 34 -12.34 37.04 11.19
CA ARG A 34 -12.58 37.30 9.77
C ARG A 34 -13.12 38.71 9.60
N PRO A 35 -12.90 39.35 8.44
CA PRO A 35 -13.45 40.68 8.15
C PRO A 35 -14.99 40.77 8.27
N TYR A 36 -15.66 39.63 8.28
CA TYR A 36 -17.12 39.50 8.30
C TYR A 36 -17.65 38.69 9.49
N THR A 37 -16.81 38.39 10.50
CA THR A 37 -17.25 37.62 11.69
C THR A 37 -18.43 38.31 12.36
N ASP A 38 -18.34 39.62 12.65
CA ASP A 38 -19.39 40.35 13.37
C ASP A 38 -20.71 40.38 12.58
N ALA A 39 -20.64 40.58 11.26
CA ALA A 39 -21.82 40.54 10.38
C ALA A 39 -22.50 39.16 10.39
N MET A 40 -21.71 38.09 10.49
CA MET A 40 -22.20 36.72 10.57
C MET A 40 -22.94 36.44 11.87
N LEU A 41 -22.38 36.88 13.00
CA LEU A 41 -22.97 36.65 14.31
C LEU A 41 -24.23 37.47 14.51
N THR A 42 -24.23 38.72 14.02
CA THR A 42 -25.36 39.65 14.14
C THR A 42 -26.45 39.45 13.09
N GLY A 43 -26.14 38.79 11.97
CA GLY A 43 -27.07 38.64 10.84
C GLY A 43 -27.31 39.92 10.05
N SER A 44 -26.40 40.90 10.15
CA SER A 44 -26.54 42.20 9.48
C SER A 44 -25.23 42.62 8.81
N ASP A 45 -25.27 42.90 7.51
CA ASP A 45 -24.15 43.48 6.74
C ASP A 45 -24.60 44.80 6.13
N ALA A 46 -24.04 45.91 6.62
CA ALA A 46 -24.39 47.27 6.22
C ALA A 46 -24.08 47.55 4.73
N ASP A 47 -23.20 46.76 4.11
CA ASP A 47 -22.72 46.95 2.73
C ASP A 47 -23.30 45.91 1.74
N SER A 48 -24.25 45.07 2.15
CA SER A 48 -24.82 44.02 1.27
C SER A 48 -26.22 44.34 0.75
N THR A 49 -26.48 44.01 -0.51
CA THR A 49 -27.82 44.09 -1.13
C THR A 49 -28.72 42.89 -0.82
N SER A 50 -28.24 41.89 -0.07
CA SER A 50 -28.98 40.65 0.26
C SER A 50 -28.96 40.38 1.77
N SER A 51 -29.85 41.04 2.51
CA SER A 51 -30.12 40.73 3.93
C SER A 51 -30.62 39.29 4.13
N LEU A 52 -31.17 38.68 3.07
CA LEU A 52 -31.66 37.30 3.03
C LEU A 52 -30.56 36.26 3.28
N ASN A 53 -29.34 36.46 2.76
CA ASN A 53 -28.26 35.48 2.92
C ASN A 53 -27.74 35.41 4.36
N TRP A 54 -27.67 36.54 5.05
CA TRP A 54 -27.27 36.58 6.47
C TRP A 54 -28.37 36.05 7.39
N ALA A 55 -29.65 36.31 7.06
CA ALA A 55 -30.79 35.73 7.77
C ALA A 55 -30.85 34.20 7.60
N ARG A 56 -30.56 33.68 6.39
CA ARG A 56 -30.44 32.23 6.12
C ARG A 56 -29.41 31.56 7.03
N GLU A 57 -28.37 32.27 7.45
CA GLU A 57 -27.36 31.74 8.36
C GLU A 57 -27.81 31.60 9.82
N GLN A 58 -28.97 32.13 10.20
CA GLN A 58 -29.53 31.96 11.55
C GLN A 58 -30.17 30.57 11.74
N ASP A 59 -30.58 29.92 10.65
CA ASP A 59 -31.20 28.59 10.70
C ASP A 59 -30.15 27.49 10.89
N THR A 60 -30.48 26.45 11.68
CA THR A 60 -29.70 25.21 11.73
C THR A 60 -29.75 24.48 10.38
N LEU A 61 -28.80 23.55 10.14
CA LEU A 61 -28.79 22.73 8.92
C LEU A 61 -30.14 22.04 8.70
N LEU A 62 -30.70 21.40 9.74
CA LEU A 62 -32.00 20.74 9.67
C LEU A 62 -33.12 21.69 9.27
N VAL A 63 -33.18 22.90 9.87
CA VAL A 63 -34.21 23.89 9.52
C VAL A 63 -34.08 24.32 8.06
N ARG A 64 -32.86 24.51 7.56
CA ARG A 64 -32.63 24.82 6.14
C ARG A 64 -33.08 23.69 5.23
N LEU A 65 -32.71 22.44 5.56
CA LEU A 65 -33.13 21.25 4.81
C LEU A 65 -34.66 21.13 4.79
N LYS A 66 -35.33 21.30 5.94
CA LYS A 66 -36.80 21.31 6.04
C LYS A 66 -37.43 22.40 5.17
N LYS A 67 -36.90 23.64 5.18
CA LYS A 67 -37.40 24.74 4.34
C LYS A 67 -37.25 24.43 2.84
N ILE A 68 -36.13 23.82 2.43
CA ILE A 68 -35.91 23.39 1.04
C ILE A 68 -36.90 22.29 0.65
N LEU A 69 -37.08 21.29 1.52
CA LEU A 69 -38.02 20.18 1.30
C LEU A 69 -39.50 20.57 1.43
N ALA A 70 -39.81 21.74 1.99
CA ALA A 70 -41.16 22.28 2.07
C ALA A 70 -41.50 23.26 0.92
N GLY A 71 -40.49 23.71 0.16
CA GLY A 71 -40.61 24.78 -0.83
C GLY A 71 -40.97 24.31 -2.24
N GLY A 72 -42.27 24.12 -2.53
CA GLY A 72 -42.83 24.08 -3.89
C GLY A 72 -42.61 22.78 -4.70
N SER A 73 -43.51 22.52 -5.66
CA SER A 73 -43.51 21.33 -6.53
C SER A 73 -42.92 21.63 -7.92
N PRO A 74 -42.08 20.76 -8.50
CA PRO A 74 -41.57 19.52 -7.92
C PRO A 74 -40.50 19.81 -6.85
N LEU A 75 -40.52 19.03 -5.77
CA LEU A 75 -39.51 19.11 -4.72
C LEU A 75 -38.15 18.66 -5.27
N PRO A 76 -37.04 19.29 -4.86
CA PRO A 76 -35.71 18.80 -5.21
C PRO A 76 -35.52 17.39 -4.64
N LYS A 77 -34.97 16.50 -5.45
CA LYS A 77 -34.69 15.11 -5.05
C LYS A 77 -33.38 14.99 -4.30
N ILE A 78 -32.47 15.96 -4.48
CA ILE A 78 -31.12 15.94 -3.95
C ILE A 78 -30.83 17.29 -3.29
N VAL A 79 -30.25 17.27 -2.10
CA VAL A 79 -29.66 18.46 -1.47
C VAL A 79 -28.15 18.24 -1.34
N PHE A 80 -27.38 19.07 -2.03
CA PHE A 80 -25.92 18.96 -2.03
C PHE A 80 -25.32 19.97 -1.05
N CYS A 81 -24.86 19.48 0.10
CA CYS A 81 -24.23 20.31 1.12
C CYS A 81 -22.70 20.30 0.97
N LYS A 82 -22.11 21.47 0.70
CA LYS A 82 -20.65 21.64 0.69
C LYS A 82 -20.17 21.95 2.11
N HIS A 83 -19.21 21.19 2.62
CA HIS A 83 -18.58 21.41 3.92
C HIS A 83 -17.05 21.46 3.82
N MET A 84 -16.41 22.30 4.65
CA MET A 84 -15.00 22.21 4.99
C MET A 84 -14.81 21.20 6.12
N ALA A 85 -13.76 20.37 6.03
CA ALA A 85 -13.47 19.32 7.00
C ALA A 85 -13.34 19.81 8.45
N LYS A 86 -12.94 21.07 8.65
CA LYS A 86 -12.84 21.68 9.98
C LYS A 86 -14.18 21.91 10.69
N HIS A 87 -15.32 21.77 9.99
CA HIS A 87 -16.66 21.86 10.57
C HIS A 87 -17.13 20.55 11.21
N HIS A 88 -16.31 19.49 11.20
CA HIS A 88 -16.71 18.16 11.65
C HIS A 88 -17.13 18.10 13.13
N GLU A 89 -16.59 18.98 13.98
CA GLU A 89 -17.02 19.10 15.38
C GLU A 89 -18.49 19.54 15.52
N GLN A 90 -19.06 20.16 14.47
CA GLN A 90 -20.43 20.67 14.43
C GLN A 90 -21.40 19.71 13.70
N PHE A 91 -20.91 18.55 13.25
CA PHE A 91 -21.72 17.58 12.50
C PHE A 91 -21.83 16.27 13.29
N ASP A 92 -23.07 15.82 13.54
CA ASP A 92 -23.35 14.50 14.09
C ASP A 92 -23.44 13.45 12.96
N PHE A 93 -22.41 12.61 12.87
CA PHE A 93 -22.29 11.53 11.88
C PHE A 93 -23.03 10.26 12.28
N ASP A 94 -23.43 10.11 13.54
CA ASP A 94 -24.12 8.91 14.05
C ASP A 94 -25.63 9.05 13.88
N ALA A 95 -26.13 10.28 14.03
CA ALA A 95 -27.56 10.57 13.94
C ALA A 95 -28.03 11.07 12.57
N ASN A 96 -27.19 10.98 11.52
CA ASN A 96 -27.52 11.48 10.17
C ASN A 96 -28.12 12.91 10.22
N CYS A 97 -27.41 13.83 10.90
CA CYS A 97 -27.82 15.22 11.14
C CYS A 97 -28.89 15.46 12.22
N SER A 98 -28.99 14.70 13.32
CA SER A 98 -29.70 15.24 14.49
C SER A 98 -28.79 16.22 15.26
N VAL A 99 -29.30 17.40 15.57
CA VAL A 99 -28.69 18.30 16.56
C VAL A 99 -29.81 18.63 17.52
N GLY A 100 -29.49 18.60 18.82
CA GLY A 100 -30.42 18.51 19.94
C GLY A 100 -31.71 19.33 19.86
N GLU A 101 -32.75 18.72 20.44
CA GLU A 101 -34.13 19.16 20.61
C GLU A 101 -34.30 20.68 20.77
N ASP A 102 -35.07 21.28 19.86
CA ASP A 102 -36.35 21.93 20.13
C ASP A 102 -36.79 22.66 18.86
N ASP A 103 -38.09 22.62 18.58
CA ASP A 103 -38.78 23.26 17.46
C ASP A 103 -38.77 22.51 16.11
N ILE A 104 -39.89 21.82 15.88
CA ILE A 104 -40.66 21.65 14.63
C ILE A 104 -40.99 20.17 14.35
N ASP A 105 -42.30 19.90 14.30
CA ASP A 105 -43.02 18.65 14.02
C ASP A 105 -42.34 17.71 13.02
N GLU A 106 -42.07 16.46 13.44
CA GLU A 106 -41.42 15.41 12.64
C GLU A 106 -42.29 14.90 11.48
N ALA A 107 -43.61 15.17 11.51
CA ALA A 107 -44.59 14.62 10.58
C ALA A 107 -44.47 15.12 9.13
N SER A 108 -43.62 16.11 8.84
CA SER A 108 -43.48 16.71 7.49
C SER A 108 -42.23 16.29 6.71
N LEU A 109 -41.38 15.42 7.26
CA LEU A 109 -40.22 14.90 6.54
C LEU A 109 -40.62 13.71 5.65
N PRO A 110 -40.00 13.53 4.47
CA PRO A 110 -40.11 12.27 3.75
C PRO A 110 -39.67 11.12 4.66
N SER A 111 -40.41 10.01 4.68
CA SER A 111 -40.19 8.88 5.60
C SER A 111 -38.82 8.19 5.46
N THR A 112 -38.00 8.56 4.47
CA THR A 112 -36.65 8.05 4.22
C THR A 112 -35.77 9.10 3.52
N VAL A 113 -34.92 9.81 4.26
CA VAL A 113 -33.82 10.62 3.70
C VAL A 113 -32.54 9.80 3.77
N GLU A 114 -31.87 9.59 2.64
CA GLU A 114 -30.59 8.87 2.58
C GLU A 114 -29.43 9.86 2.57
N HIS A 115 -28.49 9.70 3.50
CA HIS A 115 -27.30 10.53 3.61
C HIS A 115 -26.13 9.83 2.91
N ARG A 116 -25.48 10.53 1.97
CA ARG A 116 -24.28 10.06 1.31
C ARG A 116 -23.15 11.06 1.50
N HIS A 117 -21.97 10.54 1.84
CA HIS A 117 -20.78 11.34 2.06
C HIS A 117 -19.77 11.10 0.96
N LEU A 118 -19.14 12.19 0.51
CA LEU A 118 -18.00 12.15 -0.38
C LEU A 118 -16.92 13.09 0.13
N PHE A 119 -15.67 12.73 -0.10
CA PHE A 119 -14.51 13.54 0.23
C PHE A 119 -13.90 14.11 -1.04
N LEU A 120 -13.74 15.43 -1.09
CA LEU A 120 -12.94 16.10 -2.11
C LEU A 120 -11.58 16.49 -1.50
N ILE A 121 -10.52 15.81 -1.94
CA ILE A 121 -9.16 16.11 -1.50
C ILE A 121 -8.41 16.95 -2.52
N ARG A 122 -7.39 17.67 -2.06
CA ARG A 122 -6.55 18.52 -2.89
C ARG A 122 -5.12 18.47 -2.39
N ASP A 123 -4.16 18.55 -3.31
CA ASP A 123 -2.73 18.64 -2.98
C ASP A 123 -2.48 19.73 -1.92
N PRO A 124 -1.94 19.39 -0.72
CA PRO A 124 -1.65 20.35 0.34
C PRO A 124 -0.76 21.50 -0.11
N VAL A 125 0.16 21.27 -1.06
CA VAL A 125 1.00 22.32 -1.61
C VAL A 125 0.15 23.33 -2.38
N ALA A 126 -0.85 22.87 -3.14
CA ALA A 126 -1.83 23.73 -3.83
C ALA A 126 -2.65 24.57 -2.85
N VAL A 127 -3.17 23.94 -1.80
CA VAL A 127 -4.00 24.57 -0.76
C VAL A 127 -3.21 25.67 -0.07
N LEU A 128 -2.04 25.33 0.47
CA LEU A 128 -1.17 26.27 1.19
C LEU A 128 -0.66 27.40 0.30
N SER A 129 -0.36 27.13 -0.98
CA SER A 129 0.05 28.16 -1.93
C SER A 129 -1.08 29.17 -2.23
N SER A 130 -2.33 28.72 -2.28
CA SER A 130 -3.48 29.61 -2.47
C SER A 130 -3.77 30.48 -1.24
N TRP A 131 -3.34 30.07 -0.05
CA TRP A 131 -3.60 30.80 1.20
C TRP A 131 -3.02 32.21 1.22
N LYS A 132 -1.87 32.42 0.57
CA LYS A 132 -1.26 33.75 0.40
C LYS A 132 -2.17 34.72 -0.37
N GLN A 133 -2.93 34.20 -1.34
CA GLN A 133 -3.85 35.01 -2.15
C GLN A 133 -5.06 35.48 -1.33
N SER A 134 -5.39 34.74 -0.27
CA SER A 134 -6.49 35.03 0.65
C SER A 134 -6.02 35.54 2.02
N GLY A 135 -4.77 36.01 2.13
CA GLY A 135 -4.18 36.43 3.41
C GLY A 135 -4.90 37.59 4.10
N ALA A 136 -5.61 38.44 3.33
CA ALA A 136 -6.47 39.50 3.86
C ALA A 136 -7.74 38.96 4.58
N VAL A 137 -8.11 37.71 4.31
CA VAL A 137 -9.29 37.06 4.90
C VAL A 137 -8.90 36.02 5.94
N HIS A 138 -7.86 35.22 5.68
CA HIS A 138 -7.46 34.09 6.53
C HIS A 138 -6.18 34.31 7.32
N GLY A 139 -5.51 35.46 7.17
CA GLY A 139 -4.15 35.64 7.66
C GLY A 139 -3.12 34.86 6.84
N ASN A 140 -1.83 35.15 7.03
CA ASN A 140 -0.73 34.56 6.24
C ASN A 140 -0.15 33.26 6.85
N ALA A 141 -0.74 32.74 7.93
CA ALA A 141 -0.25 31.57 8.67
C ALA A 141 -1.43 30.69 9.14
N PRO A 142 -1.97 29.81 8.28
CA PRO A 142 -3.05 28.92 8.68
C PRO A 142 -2.62 27.95 9.77
N THR A 143 -3.52 27.68 10.71
CA THR A 143 -3.36 26.56 11.63
C THR A 143 -3.60 25.22 10.93
N LEU A 144 -3.15 24.10 11.52
CA LEU A 144 -3.43 22.75 10.99
C LEU A 144 -4.94 22.49 10.87
N ASP A 145 -5.69 22.95 11.87
CA ASP A 145 -7.15 22.84 11.91
C ASP A 145 -7.81 23.59 10.74
N GLU A 146 -7.25 24.74 10.34
CA GLU A 146 -7.79 25.51 9.21
C GLU A 146 -7.55 24.85 7.85
N VAL A 147 -6.44 24.13 7.69
CA VAL A 147 -6.15 23.33 6.49
C VAL A 147 -7.12 22.15 6.39
N GLY A 148 -7.53 21.58 7.52
CA GLY A 148 -8.61 20.61 7.64
C GLY A 148 -8.32 19.21 7.09
N ILE A 149 -7.18 19.00 6.42
CA ILE A 149 -6.89 17.70 5.82
C ILE A 149 -6.69 16.61 6.88
N VAL A 150 -6.11 16.93 8.04
CA VAL A 150 -5.99 15.97 9.16
C VAL A 150 -7.38 15.62 9.71
N SER A 151 -8.28 16.60 9.82
CA SER A 151 -9.67 16.38 10.24
C SER A 151 -10.44 15.43 9.33
N LEU A 152 -10.05 15.29 8.05
CA LEU A 152 -10.64 14.28 7.17
C LEU A 152 -10.41 12.85 7.69
N LEU A 153 -9.29 12.55 8.36
CA LEU A 153 -9.08 11.21 8.95
C LEU A 153 -10.06 10.93 10.07
N GLU A 154 -10.38 11.95 10.87
CA GLU A 154 -11.35 11.79 11.94
C GLU A 154 -12.75 11.56 11.37
N ILE A 155 -13.15 12.33 10.36
CA ILE A 155 -14.42 12.12 9.65
C ILE A 155 -14.44 10.72 9.03
N TYR A 156 -13.36 10.31 8.35
CA TYR A 156 -13.24 8.98 7.73
C TYR A 156 -13.45 7.87 8.76
N SER A 157 -12.74 7.95 9.90
CA SER A 157 -12.85 6.94 10.96
C SER A 157 -14.27 6.86 11.55
N LYS A 158 -14.96 7.99 11.69
CA LYS A 158 -16.37 8.01 12.14
C LYS A 158 -17.30 7.34 11.11
N LEU A 159 -17.17 7.71 9.84
CA LEU A 159 -17.98 7.15 8.75
C LEU A 159 -17.76 5.64 8.58
N GLU A 160 -16.51 5.19 8.65
CA GLU A 160 -16.15 3.77 8.50
C GLU A 160 -16.80 2.91 9.60
N ARG A 161 -16.81 3.37 10.85
CA ARG A 161 -17.50 2.67 11.97
C ARG A 161 -18.99 2.48 11.70
N ASN A 162 -19.65 3.51 11.16
CA ASN A 162 -21.11 3.50 10.96
C ASN A 162 -21.55 2.58 9.81
N THR A 163 -20.61 2.12 8.97
CA THR A 163 -20.90 1.17 7.90
C THR A 163 -20.91 -0.31 8.35
N ASN A 164 -20.61 -0.64 9.61
CA ASN A 164 -20.68 -2.01 10.17
C ASN A 164 -20.02 -3.11 9.29
N GLY A 165 -18.92 -2.79 8.60
CA GLY A 165 -18.23 -3.73 7.71
C GLY A 165 -18.97 -4.02 6.40
N SER A 166 -20.06 -3.32 6.10
CA SER A 166 -20.57 -3.18 4.74
C SER A 166 -19.47 -2.53 3.91
N ASN A 167 -19.15 -3.10 2.76
CA ASN A 167 -18.06 -2.70 1.84
C ASN A 167 -18.30 -1.33 1.16
N SER A 168 -19.11 -0.46 1.78
CA SER A 168 -19.43 0.90 1.32
C SER A 168 -18.22 1.80 1.53
N THR A 169 -17.31 1.78 0.56
CA THR A 169 -16.15 2.68 0.52
C THR A 169 -16.59 4.15 0.59
N VAL A 170 -15.98 4.94 1.47
CA VAL A 170 -16.17 6.38 1.50
C VAL A 170 -15.67 6.96 0.18
N VAL A 171 -16.58 7.47 -0.64
CA VAL A 171 -16.27 8.00 -1.98
C VAL A 171 -15.27 9.15 -1.83
N THR A 172 -14.06 8.96 -2.33
CA THR A 172 -12.98 9.95 -2.23
C THR A 172 -12.57 10.38 -3.64
N ILE A 173 -12.43 11.69 -3.85
CA ILE A 173 -12.17 12.32 -5.15
C ILE A 173 -10.96 13.23 -5.01
N ASP A 174 -9.95 13.05 -5.87
CA ASP A 174 -8.88 14.04 -6.03
C ASP A 174 -9.37 15.16 -6.96
N SER A 175 -9.24 16.41 -6.50
CA SER A 175 -9.65 17.59 -7.26
C SER A 175 -8.91 17.74 -8.59
N ASP A 176 -7.66 17.27 -8.69
CA ASP A 176 -6.90 17.36 -9.94
C ASP A 176 -7.43 16.35 -10.97
N ASP A 177 -7.87 15.17 -10.53
CA ASP A 177 -8.49 14.15 -11.39
C ASP A 177 -9.84 14.64 -11.92
N LEU A 178 -10.65 15.26 -11.04
CA LEU A 178 -11.93 15.88 -11.42
C LEU A 178 -11.76 16.98 -12.47
N VAL A 179 -10.71 17.80 -12.36
CA VAL A 179 -10.46 18.90 -13.31
C VAL A 179 -9.83 18.40 -14.61
N ALA A 180 -9.11 17.28 -14.59
CA ALA A 180 -8.45 16.73 -15.78
C ALA A 180 -9.45 16.18 -16.81
N ASP A 181 -10.50 15.48 -16.34
CA ASP A 181 -11.58 14.94 -17.17
C ASP A 181 -12.94 15.04 -16.44
N PRO A 182 -13.54 16.25 -16.38
CA PRO A 182 -14.75 16.50 -15.61
C PRO A 182 -15.94 15.60 -15.98
N PRO A 183 -16.28 15.37 -17.27
CA PRO A 183 -17.39 14.48 -17.63
C PRO A 183 -17.23 13.08 -17.05
N LYS A 184 -16.06 12.46 -17.24
CA LYS A 184 -15.77 11.11 -16.77
C LYS A 184 -15.75 11.02 -15.25
N ALA A 185 -15.15 12.00 -14.58
CA ALA A 185 -15.09 12.04 -13.13
C ALA A 185 -16.49 12.21 -12.52
N LEU A 186 -17.31 13.13 -13.05
CA LEU A 186 -18.68 13.35 -12.59
C LEU A 186 -19.58 12.13 -12.84
N GLU A 187 -19.44 11.45 -13.99
CA GLU A 187 -20.14 10.20 -14.28
C GLU A 187 -19.80 9.12 -13.25
N LYS A 188 -18.51 8.93 -12.94
CA LYS A 188 -18.08 7.98 -11.90
C LYS A 188 -18.64 8.35 -10.53
N ILE A 189 -18.56 9.61 -10.13
CA ILE A 189 -19.06 10.09 -8.83
C ILE A 189 -20.56 9.85 -8.72
N CYS A 190 -21.32 10.17 -9.77
CA CYS A 190 -22.76 9.91 -9.83
C CYS A 190 -23.04 8.40 -9.67
N GLY A 191 -22.29 7.55 -10.38
CA GLY A 191 -22.36 6.09 -10.23
C GLY A 191 -22.08 5.59 -8.82
N ASP A 192 -20.98 6.05 -8.19
CA ASP A 192 -20.59 5.68 -6.82
C ASP A 192 -21.64 6.12 -5.78
N LEU A 193 -22.33 7.25 -6.04
CA LEU A 193 -23.41 7.78 -5.20
C LEU A 193 -24.79 7.20 -5.53
N GLY A 194 -24.93 6.39 -6.58
CA GLY A 194 -26.23 5.87 -7.02
C GLY A 194 -27.17 6.95 -7.60
N VAL A 195 -26.62 8.06 -8.09
CA VAL A 195 -27.36 9.17 -8.70
C VAL A 195 -27.18 9.15 -10.22
N PRO A 196 -28.21 9.43 -11.05
CA PRO A 196 -28.02 9.55 -12.49
C PRO A 196 -27.11 10.73 -12.86
N TYR A 197 -26.15 10.49 -13.75
CA TYR A 197 -25.33 11.56 -14.33
C TYR A 197 -26.20 12.54 -15.13
N ASP A 198 -25.92 13.84 -14.99
CA ASP A 198 -26.57 14.92 -15.74
C ASP A 198 -25.50 15.80 -16.41
N ALA A 199 -25.61 16.00 -17.72
CA ALA A 199 -24.68 16.83 -18.47
C ALA A 199 -24.76 18.32 -18.07
N ALA A 200 -25.88 18.79 -17.50
CA ALA A 200 -26.01 20.14 -16.95
C ALA A 200 -24.98 20.44 -15.86
N MET A 201 -24.44 19.39 -15.22
CA MET A 201 -23.36 19.51 -14.24
C MET A 201 -22.07 20.09 -14.83
N LEU A 202 -21.94 20.16 -16.16
CA LEU A 202 -20.73 20.65 -16.80
C LEU A 202 -20.63 22.18 -16.91
N ASP A 203 -21.77 22.86 -16.83
CA ASP A 203 -21.89 24.29 -17.15
C ASP A 203 -22.71 25.03 -16.09
N TRP A 204 -22.43 26.32 -15.89
CA TRP A 204 -23.18 27.20 -15.00
C TRP A 204 -23.17 28.64 -15.49
N LYS A 205 -24.18 29.44 -15.10
CA LYS A 205 -24.19 30.88 -15.41
C LYS A 205 -23.05 31.60 -14.68
N GLN A 206 -22.44 32.59 -15.34
CA GLN A 206 -21.47 33.49 -14.71
C GLN A 206 -22.13 34.33 -13.59
N GLY A 207 -21.39 34.66 -12.54
CA GLY A 207 -21.82 35.51 -11.43
C GLY A 207 -22.22 34.78 -10.13
N PRO A 208 -22.66 35.53 -9.10
CA PRO A 208 -23.13 34.98 -7.84
C PRO A 208 -24.36 34.07 -8.01
N LYS A 209 -24.50 33.11 -7.09
CA LYS A 209 -25.58 32.11 -7.07
C LYS A 209 -26.44 32.22 -5.82
N ASP A 210 -27.69 31.77 -5.93
CA ASP A 210 -28.59 31.68 -4.78
C ASP A 210 -28.11 30.66 -3.74
N CYS A 211 -27.32 29.67 -4.17
CA CYS A 211 -26.67 28.71 -3.29
C CYS A 211 -25.48 29.30 -2.50
N ASP A 212 -24.96 30.47 -2.89
CA ASP A 212 -23.78 31.07 -2.26
C ASP A 212 -24.06 31.52 -0.83
N GLY A 213 -23.15 31.15 0.08
CA GLY A 213 -23.17 31.71 1.42
C GLY A 213 -22.76 33.19 1.43
N PRO A 214 -23.05 33.93 2.50
CA PRO A 214 -22.73 35.36 2.59
C PRO A 214 -21.24 35.66 2.38
N TRP A 215 -20.34 34.72 2.70
CA TRP A 215 -18.89 34.83 2.51
C TRP A 215 -18.41 34.76 1.04
N ALA A 216 -19.28 34.45 0.08
CA ALA A 216 -18.89 34.19 -1.31
C ALA A 216 -18.16 35.38 -1.96
N LYS A 217 -18.55 36.63 -1.65
CA LYS A 217 -17.90 37.83 -2.22
C LYS A 217 -16.42 37.95 -1.88
N TRP A 218 -15.95 37.30 -0.82
CA TRP A 218 -14.55 37.30 -0.43
C TRP A 218 -13.74 36.17 -1.06
N TRP A 219 -14.39 35.10 -1.54
CA TRP A 219 -13.71 33.86 -1.92
C TRP A 219 -13.94 33.42 -3.37
N TYR A 220 -15.11 33.73 -3.94
CA TYR A 220 -15.62 33.03 -5.13
C TYR A 220 -15.48 33.80 -6.43
N GLN A 221 -14.85 34.98 -6.40
CA GLN A 221 -14.64 35.81 -7.59
C GLN A 221 -14.12 35.02 -8.81
N TYR A 222 -13.25 34.04 -8.59
CA TYR A 222 -12.74 33.19 -9.66
C TYR A 222 -13.83 32.32 -10.31
N VAL A 223 -14.66 31.64 -9.51
CA VAL A 223 -15.74 30.76 -10.00
C VAL A 223 -16.92 31.59 -10.53
N TRP A 224 -17.18 32.76 -9.95
CA TRP A 224 -18.13 33.72 -10.50
C TRP A 224 -17.74 34.18 -11.91
N ASN A 225 -16.44 34.20 -12.24
CA ASN A 225 -16.00 34.56 -13.58
C ASN A 225 -16.02 33.38 -14.57
N SER A 226 -16.33 32.16 -14.14
CA SER A 226 -16.37 30.97 -15.00
C SER A 226 -17.79 30.58 -15.40
N THR A 227 -17.92 29.75 -16.43
CA THR A 227 -19.22 29.28 -16.95
C THR A 227 -19.37 27.76 -17.01
N GLY A 228 -18.44 27.01 -16.41
CA GLY A 228 -18.40 25.55 -16.46
C GLY A 228 -17.00 25.01 -16.15
N TRP A 229 -16.77 23.74 -16.44
CA TRP A 229 -15.44 23.10 -16.30
C TRP A 229 -14.50 23.34 -17.49
N ALA A 230 -14.91 24.13 -18.49
CA ALA A 230 -14.14 24.39 -19.70
C ALA A 230 -12.68 24.76 -19.41
N LYS A 231 -11.77 24.21 -20.23
CA LYS A 231 -10.32 24.17 -19.97
C LYS A 231 -9.76 25.52 -19.54
N ARG A 232 -9.04 25.50 -18.42
CA ARG A 232 -8.01 26.50 -18.09
C ARG A 232 -7.23 26.80 -19.37
N SER A 233 -7.28 28.02 -19.90
CA SER A 233 -6.17 28.50 -20.73
C SER A 233 -4.93 28.26 -19.88
N ARG A 234 -4.01 27.39 -20.33
CA ARG A 234 -2.82 26.95 -19.59
C ARG A 234 -2.50 27.98 -18.51
N MET A 235 -2.85 27.69 -17.26
CA MET A 235 -2.13 28.34 -16.17
C MET A 235 -0.68 28.09 -16.57
N GLU A 236 0.07 29.16 -16.86
CA GLU A 236 1.54 29.17 -16.80
C GLU A 236 1.91 28.06 -15.83
N PRO A 237 2.58 26.96 -16.28
CA PRO A 237 2.73 25.78 -15.46
C PRO A 237 3.30 26.30 -14.15
N GLN A 238 2.45 26.36 -13.12
CA GLN A 238 2.89 26.82 -11.81
C GLN A 238 4.04 25.87 -11.55
N SER A 239 5.25 26.43 -11.46
CA SER A 239 6.48 25.66 -11.28
C SER A 239 6.15 24.39 -10.53
N SER A 240 6.43 23.22 -11.13
CA SER A 240 6.23 21.93 -10.46
C SER A 240 6.92 21.91 -9.08
N TYR A 241 7.88 22.82 -8.90
CA TYR A 241 8.43 23.27 -7.63
C TYR A 241 7.63 24.47 -7.09
N ARG A 242 6.41 24.23 -6.59
CA ARG A 242 5.70 25.24 -5.78
C ARG A 242 6.53 25.47 -4.51
N THR A 243 7.25 26.60 -4.45
CA THR A 243 8.04 26.95 -3.27
C THR A 243 7.09 27.45 -2.19
N LEU A 244 6.92 26.68 -1.12
CA LEU A 244 6.23 27.13 0.08
C LEU A 244 7.20 27.93 0.96
N PRO A 245 6.77 29.09 1.51
CA PRO A 245 7.52 29.77 2.55
C PRO A 245 7.85 28.80 3.71
N PRO A 246 9.02 28.90 4.36
CA PRO A 246 9.39 28.05 5.49
C PRO A 246 8.33 27.99 6.60
N SER A 247 7.57 29.07 6.81
CA SER A 247 6.46 29.15 7.77
C SER A 247 5.32 28.16 7.50
N LEU A 248 5.13 27.70 6.26
CA LEU A 248 4.06 26.76 5.88
C LEU A 248 4.55 25.30 5.83
N LEU A 249 5.87 25.05 5.95
CA LEU A 249 6.41 23.70 5.92
C LEU A 249 5.92 22.80 7.06
N PRO A 250 5.71 23.28 8.31
CA PRO A 250 5.10 22.46 9.35
C PRO A 250 3.69 21.98 8.96
N ALA A 251 2.87 22.87 8.39
CA ALA A 251 1.53 22.53 7.93
C ALA A 251 1.55 21.49 6.81
N LEU A 252 2.46 21.65 5.83
CA LEU A 252 2.67 20.68 4.77
C LEU A 252 3.04 19.29 5.32
N ARG A 253 4.01 19.23 6.25
CA ARG A 253 4.52 17.98 6.81
C ARG A 253 3.45 17.20 7.55
N ALA A 254 2.58 17.88 8.30
CA ALA A 254 1.44 17.27 8.96
C ALA A 254 0.35 16.82 7.98
N SER A 255 0.15 17.58 6.89
CA SER A 255 -0.90 17.34 5.90
C SER A 255 -0.60 16.19 4.93
N LEU A 256 0.66 16.01 4.57
CA LEU A 256 1.07 15.15 3.45
C LEU A 256 0.75 13.65 3.69
N PRO A 257 0.99 13.05 4.87
CA PRO A 257 0.65 11.66 5.12
C PRO A 257 -0.85 11.38 4.91
N THR A 258 -1.70 12.27 5.44
CA THR A 258 -3.15 12.19 5.30
C THR A 258 -3.59 12.33 3.85
N PHE A 259 -3.03 13.30 3.10
CA PHE A 259 -3.30 13.43 1.68
C PHE A 259 -2.99 12.15 0.91
N GLN A 260 -1.82 11.54 1.16
CA GLN A 260 -1.38 10.33 0.48
C GLN A 260 -2.27 9.11 0.81
N PHE A 261 -2.82 9.06 2.02
CA PHE A 261 -3.83 8.07 2.38
C PHE A 261 -5.08 8.22 1.51
N PHE A 262 -5.71 9.40 1.49
CA PHE A 262 -6.93 9.63 0.71
C PHE A 262 -6.70 9.55 -0.80
N LYS A 263 -5.53 9.94 -1.30
CA LYS A 263 -5.20 9.83 -2.73
C LYS A 263 -5.21 8.38 -3.22
N ARG A 264 -4.81 7.43 -2.36
CA ARG A 264 -4.92 5.99 -2.66
C ARG A 264 -6.36 5.50 -2.64
N LEU A 265 -7.23 6.07 -1.81
CA LEU A 265 -8.66 5.75 -1.85
C LEU A 265 -9.31 6.28 -3.12
N ALA A 266 -8.93 7.49 -3.57
CA ALA A 266 -9.47 8.10 -4.79
C ALA A 266 -9.02 7.38 -6.06
N THR A 267 -7.74 7.01 -6.13
CA THR A 267 -7.17 6.23 -7.23
C THR A 267 -6.51 4.98 -6.64
N PRO A 268 -7.29 3.92 -6.39
CA PRO A 268 -6.73 2.67 -5.92
C PRO A 268 -5.74 2.14 -6.97
N PRO A 269 -4.65 1.50 -6.55
CA PRO A 269 -3.79 0.79 -7.49
C PRO A 269 -4.66 -0.18 -8.31
N PRO A 270 -4.32 -0.41 -9.59
CA PRO A 270 -5.08 -1.32 -10.43
C PRO A 270 -5.27 -2.67 -9.71
N PRO A 271 -6.46 -3.31 -9.84
CA PRO A 271 -6.74 -4.58 -9.18
C PRO A 271 -5.59 -5.51 -9.48
N SER A 272 -5.05 -6.05 -8.40
CA SER A 272 -3.71 -6.58 -8.42
C SER A 272 -3.56 -7.71 -9.43
N THR A 273 -2.44 -7.71 -10.13
CA THR A 273 -1.85 -8.90 -10.74
C THR A 273 -1.39 -9.94 -9.70
N TYR A 274 -1.93 -9.94 -8.47
CA TYR A 274 -1.54 -10.88 -7.43
C TYR A 274 -2.11 -12.26 -7.77
N GLU A 275 -1.28 -13.28 -7.60
CA GLU A 275 -1.63 -14.69 -7.84
C GLU A 275 -2.76 -15.19 -6.92
N ASP A 276 -3.01 -14.50 -5.80
CA ASP A 276 -4.04 -14.81 -4.78
C ASP A 276 -4.67 -13.51 -4.26
N THR A 277 -6.00 -13.42 -4.29
CA THR A 277 -6.77 -12.21 -3.92
C THR A 277 -6.72 -11.88 -2.43
N ARG A 278 -6.43 -12.86 -1.57
CA ARG A 278 -6.26 -12.64 -0.12
C ARG A 278 -5.04 -11.77 0.20
N ASN A 279 -4.16 -11.55 -0.78
CA ASN A 279 -2.99 -10.69 -0.62
C ASN A 279 -3.29 -9.18 -0.80
N ALA A 280 -4.54 -8.79 -1.07
CA ALA A 280 -4.91 -7.40 -1.29
C ALA A 280 -4.69 -6.52 -0.05
N ASP A 281 -5.16 -6.97 1.12
CA ASP A 281 -5.25 -6.15 2.34
C ASP A 281 -4.29 -6.63 3.45
N LEU A 282 -3.11 -7.11 3.06
CA LEU A 282 -2.15 -7.66 4.02
C LEU A 282 -1.57 -6.59 4.95
N LEU A 283 -1.32 -6.99 6.20
CA LEU A 283 -0.46 -6.26 7.12
C LEU A 283 0.98 -6.79 7.03
N VAL A 284 1.96 -5.91 6.87
CA VAL A 284 3.38 -6.26 6.83
C VAL A 284 4.13 -5.63 8.00
N TRP A 285 5.20 -6.25 8.46
CA TRP A 285 6.03 -5.65 9.49
C TRP A 285 7.15 -4.81 8.87
N VAL A 286 7.32 -3.58 9.36
CA VAL A 286 8.50 -2.75 9.08
C VAL A 286 8.93 -2.05 10.36
N GLY A 287 10.22 -2.07 10.70
CA GLY A 287 10.67 -1.50 11.97
C GLY A 287 12.16 -1.45 12.21
N GLY A 288 12.61 -0.48 13.00
CA GLY A 288 13.97 -0.42 13.53
C GLY A 288 14.16 -1.28 14.79
N SER A 289 15.41 -1.65 15.07
CA SER A 289 15.79 -2.35 16.32
C SER A 289 15.71 -1.46 17.57
N ASP A 290 15.24 -0.23 17.44
CA ASP A 290 14.95 0.72 18.52
C ASP A 290 13.52 0.56 19.08
N GLY A 291 12.75 -0.40 18.58
CA GLY A 291 11.37 -0.63 19.00
C GLY A 291 10.34 0.13 18.17
N SER A 292 10.75 0.84 17.11
CA SER A 292 9.85 1.52 16.17
C SER A 292 9.06 0.59 15.25
N GLY A 293 9.25 -0.73 15.37
CA GLY A 293 8.60 -1.72 14.52
C GLY A 293 7.14 -1.97 14.80
N GLY A 294 6.38 -2.19 13.74
CA GLY A 294 4.96 -2.52 13.84
C GLY A 294 4.39 -3.03 12.52
N LEU A 295 3.12 -3.43 12.60
CA LEU A 295 2.31 -3.83 11.47
C LEU A 295 1.83 -2.59 10.72
N ILE A 296 1.97 -2.61 9.41
CA ILE A 296 1.59 -1.53 8.51
C ILE A 296 0.83 -2.16 7.34
N PRO A 297 -0.30 -1.59 6.90
CA PRO A 297 -0.96 -2.04 5.68
C PRO A 297 0.01 -2.06 4.48
N ARG A 298 -0.07 -3.11 3.65
CA ARG A 298 0.84 -3.38 2.53
C ARG A 298 1.04 -2.15 1.65
N GLU A 299 -0.04 -1.48 1.29
CA GLU A 299 -0.06 -0.29 0.43
C GLU A 299 0.53 0.95 1.11
N MET A 300 0.66 0.96 2.43
CA MET A 300 1.29 2.02 3.22
C MET A 300 2.75 1.73 3.59
N ALA A 301 3.19 0.47 3.49
CA ALA A 301 4.55 0.07 3.84
C ALA A 301 5.59 0.76 2.96
N ARG A 302 6.52 1.50 3.57
CA ARG A 302 7.60 2.21 2.89
C ARG A 302 8.89 2.07 3.68
N LEU A 303 10.01 2.15 2.96
CA LEU A 303 11.32 2.30 3.57
C LEU A 303 11.82 3.73 3.39
N SER A 304 12.60 4.19 4.36
CA SER A 304 13.33 5.44 4.23
C SER A 304 14.30 5.36 3.04
N PRO A 305 14.36 6.39 2.16
CA PRO A 305 15.43 6.48 1.16
C PRO A 305 16.83 6.47 1.76
N TRP A 306 16.94 6.79 3.05
CA TRP A 306 18.18 6.74 3.81
C TRP A 306 18.53 5.35 4.35
N ASP A 307 17.67 4.35 4.18
CA ASP A 307 17.99 2.97 4.52
C ASP A 307 19.09 2.41 3.61
N ALA A 308 20.03 1.67 4.19
CA ALA A 308 21.18 1.13 3.47
C ALA A 308 20.81 0.13 2.37
N SER A 309 19.67 -0.56 2.49
CA SER A 309 19.16 -1.45 1.45
C SER A 309 18.76 -0.69 0.18
N VAL A 310 18.22 0.53 0.32
CA VAL A 310 17.76 1.35 -0.82
C VAL A 310 18.95 1.96 -1.57
N GLN A 311 19.97 2.43 -0.85
CA GLN A 311 21.12 3.10 -1.46
C GLN A 311 22.13 2.13 -2.09
N GLY A 312 22.26 0.91 -1.57
CA GLY A 312 23.33 0.00 -2.00
C GLY A 312 23.09 -1.49 -1.76
N GLY A 313 21.84 -1.91 -1.49
CA GLY A 313 21.53 -3.33 -1.29
C GLY A 313 22.13 -3.95 -0.01
N ASP A 314 22.53 -3.13 0.96
CA ASP A 314 23.19 -3.54 2.22
C ASP A 314 22.19 -4.15 3.21
N ALA A 315 21.77 -5.38 2.89
CA ALA A 315 20.81 -6.18 3.61
C ALA A 315 21.03 -7.67 3.36
N CYS A 316 20.61 -8.49 4.33
CA CYS A 316 20.45 -9.93 4.19
C CYS A 316 18.98 -10.33 4.32
N TRP A 317 18.62 -11.52 3.86
CA TRP A 317 17.24 -11.98 3.83
C TRP A 317 17.09 -13.49 4.02
N GLU A 318 15.87 -13.93 4.30
CA GLU A 318 15.46 -15.34 4.34
C GLU A 318 14.09 -15.54 3.71
N GLY A 319 13.87 -16.75 3.19
CA GLY A 319 12.55 -17.24 2.78
C GLY A 319 12.08 -18.26 3.79
N LEU A 320 10.85 -18.11 4.29
CA LEU A 320 10.22 -19.00 5.26
C LEU A 320 8.90 -19.53 4.71
N ARG A 321 8.53 -20.74 5.11
CA ARG A 321 7.29 -21.39 4.67
C ARG A 321 6.49 -21.91 5.86
N VAL A 322 5.19 -21.68 5.81
CA VAL A 322 4.23 -22.12 6.82
C VAL A 322 3.48 -23.34 6.31
N TYR A 323 3.46 -24.40 7.10
CA TYR A 323 2.68 -25.61 6.88
C TYR A 323 1.90 -25.94 8.14
N ARG A 324 0.58 -26.08 8.04
CA ARG A 324 -0.29 -26.64 9.09
C ARG A 324 0.02 -26.11 10.51
N GLY A 325 0.12 -24.78 10.63
CA GLY A 325 0.37 -24.08 11.89
C GLY A 325 1.84 -24.06 12.33
N LYS A 326 2.79 -24.44 11.48
CA LYS A 326 4.22 -24.54 11.82
C LYS A 326 5.10 -23.89 10.74
N ILE A 327 6.24 -23.33 11.14
CA ILE A 327 7.28 -22.83 10.22
C ILE A 327 8.35 -23.90 10.06
N LEU A 328 8.56 -24.37 8.83
CA LEU A 328 9.58 -25.38 8.55
C LEU A 328 10.99 -24.78 8.69
N SER A 329 11.85 -25.44 9.47
CA SER A 329 13.27 -25.13 9.65
C SER A 329 13.58 -23.70 10.14
N LEU A 330 12.69 -23.08 10.92
CA LEU A 330 12.84 -21.68 11.39
C LEU A 330 14.22 -21.42 12.03
N GLU A 331 14.67 -22.28 12.94
CA GLU A 331 15.98 -22.09 13.60
C GLU A 331 17.17 -22.16 12.64
N LYS A 332 17.11 -23.01 11.61
CA LYS A 332 18.14 -23.08 10.56
C LYS A 332 18.17 -21.76 9.77
N HIS A 333 17.00 -21.24 9.40
CA HIS A 333 16.87 -19.97 8.68
C HIS A 333 17.35 -18.77 9.52
N LEU A 334 16.89 -18.64 10.76
CA LEU A 334 17.33 -17.55 11.65
C LEU A 334 18.84 -17.63 11.92
N THR A 335 19.40 -18.84 12.04
CA THR A 335 20.85 -19.01 12.16
C THR A 335 21.59 -18.47 10.94
N ARG A 336 21.14 -18.79 9.73
CA ARG A 336 21.78 -18.30 8.50
C ARG A 336 21.60 -16.79 8.31
N LEU A 337 20.45 -16.23 8.67
CA LEU A 337 20.24 -14.78 8.66
C LEU A 337 21.23 -14.07 9.59
N MET A 338 21.37 -14.55 10.82
CA MET A 338 22.27 -13.94 11.80
C MET A 338 23.75 -14.13 11.41
N ASN A 339 24.11 -15.26 10.81
CA ASN A 339 25.45 -15.46 10.25
C ASN A 339 25.74 -14.50 9.09
N SER A 340 24.76 -14.28 8.21
CA SER A 340 24.86 -13.31 7.11
C SER A 340 25.00 -11.88 7.64
N ALA A 341 24.18 -11.50 8.62
CA ALA A 341 24.25 -10.20 9.27
C ALA A 341 25.62 -9.98 9.96
N LYS A 342 26.14 -11.02 10.63
CA LYS A 342 27.48 -11.00 11.26
C LYS A 342 28.59 -10.85 10.22
N ALA A 343 28.53 -11.60 9.11
CA ALA A 343 29.50 -11.49 8.01
C ALA A 343 29.49 -10.10 7.36
N LEU A 344 28.31 -9.48 7.26
CA LEU A 344 28.15 -8.09 6.83
C LEU A 344 28.57 -7.06 7.90
N GLY A 345 28.90 -7.47 9.13
CA GLY A 345 29.29 -6.56 10.21
C GLY A 345 28.13 -5.73 10.78
N PHE A 346 26.91 -6.27 10.76
CA PHE A 346 25.78 -5.65 11.46
C PHE A 346 26.07 -5.66 12.96
N GLY A 347 25.61 -4.65 13.70
CA GLY A 347 25.95 -4.50 15.12
C GLY A 347 27.19 -3.66 15.40
N MET A 348 27.97 -3.28 14.38
CA MET A 348 29.26 -2.60 14.58
C MET A 348 29.14 -1.18 15.16
N ASN A 349 28.15 -0.40 14.71
CA ASN A 349 27.96 1.00 15.13
C ASN A 349 26.64 1.24 15.89
N SER A 350 25.77 0.24 15.91
CA SER A 350 24.41 0.35 16.44
C SER A 350 23.85 -1.04 16.72
N ARG A 351 22.74 -1.11 17.45
CA ARG A 351 22.05 -2.36 17.78
C ARG A 351 21.63 -3.14 16.52
N CYS A 352 21.67 -4.47 16.61
CA CYS A 352 21.12 -5.40 15.63
C CYS A 352 19.91 -6.11 16.25
N HIS A 353 18.87 -6.39 15.45
CA HIS A 353 17.75 -7.21 15.90
C HIS A 353 18.24 -8.58 16.41
N THR A 354 17.67 -9.02 17.52
CA THR A 354 17.92 -10.33 18.11
C THR A 354 16.99 -11.39 17.51
N ARG A 355 17.33 -12.67 17.66
CA ARG A 355 16.44 -13.76 17.20
C ARG A 355 15.03 -13.68 17.80
N PRO A 356 14.85 -13.46 19.13
CA PRO A 356 13.51 -13.33 19.70
C PRO A 356 12.69 -12.19 19.09
N GLU A 357 13.30 -11.03 18.83
CA GLU A 357 12.61 -9.90 18.20
C GLU A 357 12.19 -10.21 16.76
N ILE A 358 13.03 -10.93 16.01
CA ILE A 358 12.72 -11.36 14.65
C ILE A 358 11.59 -12.38 14.67
N THR A 359 11.64 -13.37 15.57
CA THR A 359 10.59 -14.39 15.74
C THR A 359 9.26 -13.76 16.13
N GLU A 360 9.28 -12.79 17.04
CA GLU A 360 8.08 -12.06 17.46
C GLU A 360 7.44 -11.31 16.28
N ALA A 361 8.25 -10.58 15.51
CA ALA A 361 7.76 -9.87 14.31
C ALA A 361 7.15 -10.84 13.27
N ILE A 362 7.76 -12.02 13.09
CA ILE A 362 7.23 -13.08 12.24
C ILE A 362 5.86 -13.54 12.74
N PHE A 363 5.74 -13.90 14.02
CA PHE A 363 4.51 -14.44 14.57
C PHE A 363 3.39 -13.40 14.57
N ARG A 364 3.67 -12.16 14.94
CA ARG A 364 2.69 -11.06 14.86
C ARG A 364 2.20 -10.82 13.44
N THR A 365 3.10 -10.88 12.44
CA THR A 365 2.72 -10.72 11.02
C THR A 365 1.82 -11.87 10.56
N LEU A 366 2.16 -13.12 10.88
CA LEU A 366 1.34 -14.26 10.49
C LEU A 366 -0.02 -14.25 11.20
N ALA A 367 -0.05 -13.96 12.50
CA ALA A 367 -1.28 -13.87 13.29
C ALA A 367 -2.23 -12.81 12.73
N ALA A 368 -1.73 -11.59 12.49
CA ALA A 368 -2.51 -10.47 11.99
C ALA A 368 -3.13 -10.69 10.59
N ASN A 369 -2.58 -11.63 9.81
CA ASN A 369 -3.08 -11.98 8.48
C ASN A 369 -3.83 -13.32 8.43
N GLY A 370 -4.10 -13.97 9.57
CA GLY A 370 -4.79 -15.26 9.56
C GLY A 370 -3.95 -16.42 8.97
N MET A 371 -2.64 -16.24 8.84
CA MET A 371 -1.78 -17.16 8.07
C MET A 371 -1.32 -18.33 8.93
N ARG A 372 -2.00 -19.46 8.79
CA ARG A 372 -1.66 -20.73 9.45
C ARG A 372 -1.18 -21.81 8.49
N ASP A 373 -1.36 -21.64 7.19
CA ASP A 373 -0.90 -22.62 6.19
C ASP A 373 -0.68 -21.92 4.83
N GLY A 374 0.00 -22.57 3.89
CA GLY A 374 0.09 -22.09 2.50
C GLY A 374 0.72 -20.70 2.32
N ALA A 375 1.37 -20.17 3.35
CA ALA A 375 1.99 -18.86 3.34
C ALA A 375 3.50 -18.99 3.10
N HIS A 376 4.03 -18.11 2.27
CA HIS A 376 5.47 -17.92 2.09
C HIS A 376 5.83 -16.50 2.53
N MET A 377 6.95 -16.38 3.24
CA MET A 377 7.36 -15.12 3.82
C MET A 377 8.80 -14.78 3.43
N ARG A 378 9.00 -13.54 2.97
CA ARG A 378 10.32 -12.94 2.80
C ARG A 378 10.64 -12.11 4.03
N LEU A 379 11.69 -12.51 4.74
CA LEU A 379 12.28 -11.80 5.86
C LEU A 379 13.48 -11.02 5.36
N THR A 380 13.57 -9.71 5.60
CA THR A 380 14.74 -8.90 5.22
C THR A 380 15.24 -8.11 6.43
N LEU A 381 16.55 -8.13 6.63
CA LEU A 381 17.24 -7.35 7.64
C LEU A 381 18.26 -6.45 6.94
N SER A 382 18.05 -5.13 6.98
CA SER A 382 19.03 -4.17 6.48
C SER A 382 19.95 -3.68 7.61
N ARG A 383 21.08 -3.08 7.25
CA ARG A 383 21.92 -2.35 8.23
C ARG A 383 21.19 -1.13 8.83
N GLY A 384 20.06 -0.76 8.24
CA GLY A 384 19.16 0.29 8.70
C GLY A 384 19.44 1.67 8.11
N ILE A 385 18.88 2.67 8.76
CA ILE A 385 18.89 4.06 8.32
C ILE A 385 20.27 4.70 8.52
N LYS A 386 20.69 5.52 7.56
CA LYS A 386 21.90 6.35 7.63
C LYS A 386 21.55 7.79 8.00
N THR A 387 22.50 8.49 8.66
CA THR A 387 22.39 9.95 8.88
C THR A 387 22.55 10.78 7.62
N THR A 388 23.23 10.23 6.60
CA THR A 388 23.48 10.88 5.31
C THR A 388 23.74 9.85 4.21
N SER A 389 23.66 10.28 2.96
CA SER A 389 23.85 9.44 1.78
C SER A 389 25.32 9.09 1.68
N SER A 390 25.65 7.82 1.85
CA SER A 390 27.04 7.35 1.83
C SER A 390 27.13 5.84 1.77
N MET A 391 28.16 5.34 1.09
CA MET A 391 28.54 3.92 1.13
C MET A 391 29.17 3.51 2.47
N ASN A 392 29.63 4.46 3.30
CA ASN A 392 30.31 4.13 4.55
C ASN A 392 29.31 3.66 5.63
N PRO A 393 29.46 2.44 6.19
CA PRO A 393 28.55 1.92 7.20
C PRO A 393 28.64 2.63 8.56
N LYS A 394 29.63 3.52 8.79
CA LYS A 394 29.70 4.34 10.03
C LYS A 394 28.48 5.24 10.23
N PHE A 395 27.77 5.57 9.15
CA PHE A 395 26.60 6.44 9.20
C PHE A 395 25.32 5.70 9.58
N ASN A 396 25.35 4.36 9.66
CA ASN A 396 24.27 3.53 10.19
C ASN A 396 24.31 3.55 11.71
N ILE A 397 23.61 4.52 12.32
CA ILE A 397 23.62 4.70 13.77
C ILE A 397 22.27 4.40 14.44
N TYR A 398 21.21 4.19 13.64
CA TYR A 398 19.84 4.01 14.15
C TYR A 398 19.46 2.53 14.39
N GLY A 399 20.41 1.61 14.22
CA GLY A 399 20.14 0.18 14.32
C GLY A 399 19.65 -0.41 12.99
N THR A 400 19.54 -1.74 12.96
CA THR A 400 19.05 -2.48 11.77
C THR A 400 17.56 -2.24 11.53
N THR A 401 17.11 -2.36 10.28
CA THR A 401 15.67 -2.35 9.92
C THR A 401 15.22 -3.75 9.52
N LEU A 402 14.16 -4.24 10.16
CA LEU A 402 13.52 -5.53 9.91
C LEU A 402 12.27 -5.35 9.06
N ILE A 403 12.11 -6.20 8.06
CA ILE A 403 10.97 -6.24 7.15
C ILE A 403 10.46 -7.67 7.09
N VAL A 404 9.16 -7.87 7.32
CA VAL A 404 8.50 -9.18 7.23
C VAL A 404 7.36 -9.08 6.22
N LEU A 405 7.52 -9.74 5.08
CA LEU A 405 6.53 -9.77 4.00
C LEU A 405 5.99 -11.20 3.87
N ALA A 406 4.86 -11.49 4.51
CA ALA A 406 4.16 -12.77 4.36
C ALA A 406 3.07 -12.65 3.28
N GLU A 407 2.95 -13.65 2.41
CA GLU A 407 1.95 -13.70 1.34
C GLU A 407 1.37 -15.12 1.23
N TRP A 408 0.10 -15.22 0.88
CA TRP A 408 -0.52 -16.48 0.46
C TRP A 408 0.10 -16.93 -0.87
N LYS A 409 0.75 -18.09 -0.86
CA LYS A 409 1.39 -18.73 -2.02
C LYS A 409 1.11 -20.23 -1.98
N PRO A 410 -0.06 -20.68 -2.45
CA PRO A 410 -0.40 -22.10 -2.43
C PRO A 410 0.51 -22.88 -3.39
N THR A 411 1.02 -24.04 -2.95
CA THR A 411 1.84 -24.96 -3.78
C THR A 411 1.03 -25.81 -4.75
N VAL A 412 -0.28 -25.97 -4.51
CA VAL A 412 -1.18 -26.77 -5.34
C VAL A 412 -2.25 -25.85 -5.92
N GLY A 413 -2.38 -25.84 -7.25
CA GLY A 413 -3.38 -25.02 -7.95
C GLY A 413 -3.11 -23.51 -7.93
N GLY A 414 -2.01 -23.07 -7.31
CA GLY A 414 -1.56 -21.68 -7.33
C GLY A 414 -0.85 -21.33 -8.64
N ALA A 415 -0.85 -20.04 -8.99
CA ALA A 415 -0.13 -19.51 -10.14
C ALA A 415 1.38 -19.31 -9.87
N THR A 416 2.01 -20.17 -9.07
CA THR A 416 3.42 -20.01 -8.72
C THR A 416 4.34 -20.49 -9.85
N THR A 417 5.52 -19.88 -9.98
CA THR A 417 6.56 -20.29 -10.96
C THR A 417 6.94 -21.78 -10.86
N TYR A 418 6.80 -22.39 -9.68
CA TYR A 418 7.23 -23.76 -9.41
C TYR A 418 6.02 -24.68 -9.28
N ASP A 419 5.97 -25.72 -10.12
CA ASP A 419 4.96 -26.77 -10.10
C ASP A 419 5.65 -28.10 -9.77
N ASN A 420 5.41 -28.63 -8.56
CA ASN A 420 6.04 -29.86 -8.10
C ASN A 420 5.47 -31.12 -8.78
N THR A 421 4.41 -30.98 -9.59
CA THR A 421 3.79 -32.06 -10.35
C THR A 421 4.25 -32.06 -11.81
N LYS A 422 4.04 -30.95 -12.53
CA LYS A 422 4.37 -30.82 -13.97
C LYS A 422 5.85 -30.48 -14.21
N GLY A 423 6.54 -30.03 -13.17
CA GLY A 423 7.90 -29.56 -13.25
C GLY A 423 8.04 -28.25 -14.02
N ILE A 424 9.29 -27.87 -14.24
CA ILE A 424 9.69 -26.62 -14.87
C ILE A 424 10.67 -26.84 -16.02
N THR A 425 10.79 -25.83 -16.87
CA THR A 425 11.78 -25.80 -17.97
C THR A 425 12.87 -24.80 -17.65
N LEU A 426 14.11 -25.14 -18.00
CA LEU A 426 15.28 -24.31 -17.75
C LEU A 426 16.02 -23.95 -19.04
N ILE A 427 16.69 -22.81 -19.02
CA ILE A 427 17.75 -22.46 -19.97
C ILE A 427 19.08 -22.29 -19.24
N SER A 428 20.20 -22.33 -19.95
CA SER A 428 21.50 -21.91 -19.45
C SER A 428 21.67 -20.39 -19.64
N ALA A 429 22.13 -19.72 -18.59
CA ALA A 429 22.37 -18.28 -18.61
C ALA A 429 23.77 -17.93 -19.13
N SER A 430 23.87 -16.76 -19.76
CA SER A 430 25.17 -16.18 -20.11
C SER A 430 25.89 -15.57 -18.90
N GLN A 431 25.16 -15.08 -17.88
CA GLN A 431 25.77 -14.56 -16.66
C GLN A 431 26.34 -15.70 -15.80
N ARG A 432 27.53 -15.45 -15.24
CA ARG A 432 28.18 -16.34 -14.29
C ARG A 432 27.81 -15.97 -12.87
N ARG A 433 27.78 -16.98 -12.00
CA ARG A 433 27.45 -16.81 -10.60
C ARG A 433 28.61 -16.17 -9.84
N ASN A 434 28.30 -15.31 -8.87
CA ASN A 434 29.30 -14.56 -8.12
C ASN A 434 30.27 -15.51 -7.41
N PRO A 435 31.59 -15.38 -7.63
CA PRO A 435 32.58 -16.07 -6.80
C PRO A 435 32.65 -15.42 -5.41
N PRO A 436 33.12 -16.16 -4.38
CA PRO A 436 33.32 -15.63 -3.04
C PRO A 436 34.13 -14.33 -2.97
N GLN A 437 35.09 -14.15 -3.88
CA GLN A 437 35.93 -12.95 -3.96
C GLN A 437 35.22 -11.70 -4.48
N CYS A 438 34.02 -11.82 -5.05
CA CYS A 438 33.23 -10.67 -5.54
C CYS A 438 32.11 -10.36 -4.56
N VAL A 439 31.14 -11.27 -4.45
CA VAL A 439 30.05 -11.21 -3.47
C VAL A 439 29.74 -12.64 -3.07
N ASP A 440 30.15 -13.05 -1.87
CA ASP A 440 30.01 -14.43 -1.43
C ASP A 440 28.55 -14.82 -1.20
N SER A 441 28.09 -15.78 -2.00
CA SER A 441 26.73 -16.32 -1.98
C SER A 441 26.41 -17.08 -0.69
N LYS A 442 27.38 -17.38 0.17
CA LYS A 442 27.14 -17.89 1.54
C LYS A 442 26.50 -16.84 2.43
N ILE A 443 26.64 -15.56 2.10
CA ILE A 443 25.83 -14.48 2.67
C ILE A 443 24.54 -14.42 1.86
N HIS A 444 23.40 -14.64 2.52
CA HIS A 444 22.11 -14.53 1.85
C HIS A 444 21.71 -13.06 1.69
N HIS A 445 22.37 -12.37 0.76
CA HIS A 445 22.33 -10.91 0.58
C HIS A 445 21.22 -10.44 -0.38
N ASN A 446 20.87 -9.15 -0.33
CA ASN A 446 19.88 -8.54 -1.23
C ASN A 446 20.44 -8.07 -2.60
N ASN A 447 21.74 -8.24 -2.87
CA ASN A 447 22.37 -7.86 -4.14
C ASN A 447 22.04 -8.85 -5.28
N MET A 448 20.80 -8.84 -5.75
CA MET A 448 20.24 -9.89 -6.62
C MET A 448 20.31 -9.59 -8.12
N ILE A 449 20.95 -8.49 -8.56
CA ILE A 449 20.99 -8.15 -10.00
C ILE A 449 21.67 -9.25 -10.84
N ASN A 450 22.69 -9.93 -10.30
CA ASN A 450 23.35 -11.07 -10.91
C ASN A 450 22.38 -12.24 -11.19
N ASN A 451 21.35 -12.40 -10.35
CA ASN A 451 20.33 -13.43 -10.45
C ASN A 451 19.12 -12.99 -11.29
N ILE A 452 18.75 -11.70 -11.22
CA ILE A 452 17.63 -11.13 -11.98
C ILE A 452 17.90 -11.16 -13.49
N LEU A 453 19.13 -10.90 -13.93
CA LEU A 453 19.48 -10.91 -15.36
C LEU A 453 19.26 -12.29 -16.03
N PRO A 454 19.73 -13.42 -15.47
CA PRO A 454 19.33 -14.77 -15.89
C PRO A 454 17.82 -15.00 -15.89
N LYS A 455 17.09 -14.52 -14.88
CA LYS A 455 15.63 -14.66 -14.83
C LYS A 455 14.97 -13.93 -16.01
N ILE A 456 15.46 -12.75 -16.38
CA ILE A 456 15.00 -12.03 -17.57
C ILE A 456 15.24 -12.86 -18.83
N GLN A 457 16.41 -13.51 -18.95
CA GLN A 457 16.69 -14.40 -20.10
C GLN A 457 15.72 -15.57 -20.15
N ALA A 458 15.42 -16.21 -19.01
CA ALA A 458 14.46 -17.31 -18.94
C ALA A 458 13.06 -16.87 -19.39
N ASN A 459 12.58 -15.75 -18.85
CA ASN A 459 11.28 -15.18 -19.21
C ASN A 459 11.19 -14.89 -20.72
N LEU A 460 12.23 -14.28 -21.30
CA LEU A 460 12.27 -13.98 -22.74
C LEU A 460 12.35 -15.25 -23.61
N ALA A 461 12.92 -16.33 -23.08
CA ALA A 461 12.98 -17.63 -23.74
C ALA A 461 11.71 -18.50 -23.49
N GLY A 462 10.75 -18.02 -22.69
CA GLY A 462 9.58 -18.80 -22.30
C GLY A 462 9.88 -19.97 -21.36
N ALA A 463 11.03 -19.93 -20.66
CA ALA A 463 11.42 -20.91 -19.66
C ALA A 463 11.09 -20.41 -18.25
N ALA A 464 10.95 -21.34 -17.30
CA ALA A 464 10.63 -20.99 -15.93
C ALA A 464 11.81 -20.32 -15.23
N ASP A 465 13.03 -20.86 -15.35
CA ASP A 465 14.22 -20.34 -14.67
C ASP A 465 15.49 -20.60 -15.52
N ALA A 466 16.64 -20.11 -15.06
CA ALA A 466 17.91 -20.24 -15.73
C ALA A 466 19.01 -20.86 -14.84
N ILE A 467 19.71 -21.86 -15.37
CA ILE A 467 20.93 -22.45 -14.81
C ILE A 467 22.08 -21.46 -14.95
N MET A 468 22.77 -21.18 -13.85
CA MET A 468 23.95 -20.34 -13.81
C MET A 468 25.21 -21.19 -13.62
N LEU A 469 26.24 -20.88 -14.40
CA LEU A 469 27.55 -21.52 -14.27
C LEU A 469 28.48 -20.70 -13.38
N ASP A 470 29.44 -21.36 -12.73
CA ASP A 470 30.57 -20.73 -12.08
C ASP A 470 31.59 -20.18 -13.10
N VAL A 471 32.64 -19.51 -12.61
CA VAL A 471 33.66 -18.88 -13.45
C VAL A 471 34.53 -19.88 -14.22
N ASP A 472 34.53 -21.14 -13.81
CA ASP A 472 35.28 -22.22 -14.45
C ASP A 472 34.42 -23.04 -15.42
N GLY A 473 33.13 -22.71 -15.56
CA GLY A 473 32.21 -23.32 -16.50
C GLY A 473 31.42 -24.53 -15.97
N PHE A 474 31.43 -24.80 -14.66
CA PHE A 474 30.60 -25.85 -14.05
C PHE A 474 29.28 -25.28 -13.55
N VAL A 475 28.26 -26.12 -13.42
CA VAL A 475 26.94 -25.69 -12.91
C VAL A 475 27.06 -25.30 -11.44
N SER A 476 26.46 -24.18 -11.06
CA SER A 476 26.46 -23.68 -9.67
C SER A 476 25.09 -23.82 -9.01
N GLU A 477 24.10 -23.09 -9.51
CA GLU A 477 22.70 -23.11 -9.08
C GLU A 477 21.82 -22.52 -10.20
N THR A 478 20.51 -22.41 -10.01
CA THR A 478 19.68 -21.56 -10.87
C THR A 478 19.69 -20.11 -10.38
N ASN A 479 19.01 -19.21 -11.08
CA ASN A 479 18.82 -17.84 -10.61
C ASN A 479 18.16 -17.71 -9.22
N ALA A 480 17.43 -18.72 -8.73
CA ALA A 480 16.67 -18.62 -7.49
C ALA A 480 16.69 -19.87 -6.58
N THR A 481 17.24 -20.99 -7.05
CA THR A 481 17.19 -22.30 -6.36
C THR A 481 18.48 -23.09 -6.56
N ASN A 482 18.83 -23.96 -5.61
CA ASN A 482 19.89 -24.95 -5.86
C ASN A 482 19.37 -26.03 -6.83
N ILE A 483 20.28 -26.83 -7.40
CA ILE A 483 19.96 -27.83 -8.41
C ILE A 483 20.60 -29.17 -8.10
N PHE A 484 19.88 -30.25 -8.42
CA PHE A 484 20.30 -31.64 -8.28
C PHE A 484 20.09 -32.38 -9.60
N MET A 485 20.93 -33.38 -9.86
CA MET A 485 20.67 -34.39 -10.89
C MET A 485 20.73 -35.79 -10.28
N VAL A 486 20.07 -36.73 -10.94
CA VAL A 486 20.19 -38.16 -10.71
C VAL A 486 20.81 -38.76 -11.96
N ASP A 487 21.90 -39.51 -11.81
CA ASP A 487 22.50 -40.22 -12.93
C ASP A 487 21.76 -41.54 -13.23
N HIS A 488 22.14 -42.21 -14.34
CA HIS A 488 21.52 -43.48 -14.73
C HIS A 488 21.77 -44.64 -13.76
N THR A 489 22.65 -44.48 -12.77
CA THR A 489 22.86 -45.47 -11.70
C THR A 489 21.96 -45.22 -10.48
N GLY A 490 21.20 -44.13 -10.47
CA GLY A 490 20.34 -43.72 -9.36
C GLY A 490 21.06 -42.90 -8.29
N LYS A 491 22.29 -42.44 -8.56
CA LYS A 491 23.08 -41.62 -7.63
C LYS A 491 22.66 -40.16 -7.72
N LEU A 492 22.40 -39.55 -6.57
CA LEU A 492 22.04 -38.15 -6.42
C LEU A 492 23.30 -37.28 -6.41
N LEU A 493 23.32 -36.24 -7.24
CA LEU A 493 24.49 -35.37 -7.42
C LEU A 493 24.06 -33.90 -7.33
N THR A 494 24.88 -33.07 -6.70
CA THR A 494 24.68 -31.61 -6.68
C THR A 494 26.03 -30.88 -6.76
N PRO A 495 26.09 -29.67 -7.35
CA PRO A 495 27.28 -28.84 -7.30
C PRO A 495 27.76 -28.57 -5.87
N HIS A 496 29.08 -28.42 -5.69
CA HIS A 496 29.62 -27.88 -4.45
C HIS A 496 29.07 -26.48 -4.16
N ALA A 497 28.92 -26.14 -2.88
CA ALA A 497 28.47 -24.82 -2.43
C ALA A 497 29.56 -23.73 -2.50
N ASP A 498 30.41 -23.79 -3.53
CA ASP A 498 31.52 -22.85 -3.75
C ASP A 498 31.00 -21.51 -4.28
N HIS A 499 30.11 -21.57 -5.29
CA HIS A 499 29.56 -20.41 -5.99
C HIS A 499 28.05 -20.21 -5.78
N CYS A 500 27.40 -20.96 -4.89
CA CYS A 500 25.97 -20.87 -4.64
C CYS A 500 25.65 -20.66 -3.16
N LEU A 501 24.39 -20.33 -2.86
CA LEU A 501 23.91 -20.31 -1.48
C LEU A 501 23.85 -21.77 -0.97
N PRO A 502 24.41 -22.10 0.21
CA PRO A 502 24.16 -23.39 0.86
C PRO A 502 22.70 -23.41 1.35
N GLY A 503 21.79 -23.81 0.47
CA GLY A 503 20.36 -23.83 0.72
C GLY A 503 19.99 -24.77 1.88
N ILE A 504 19.02 -24.34 2.70
CA ILE A 504 18.50 -25.19 3.77
C ILE A 504 17.77 -26.39 3.17
N THR A 505 16.93 -26.19 2.14
CA THR A 505 16.29 -27.29 1.40
C THR A 505 17.32 -28.23 0.76
N ARG A 506 18.42 -27.70 0.20
CA ARG A 506 19.53 -28.51 -0.33
C ARG A 506 20.14 -29.40 0.76
N ALA A 507 20.46 -28.83 1.92
CA ALA A 507 20.99 -29.58 3.06
C ALA A 507 20.00 -30.63 3.56
N THR A 508 18.71 -30.29 3.61
CA THR A 508 17.62 -31.23 3.93
C THR A 508 17.57 -32.39 2.93
N VAL A 509 17.68 -32.15 1.63
CA VAL A 509 17.73 -33.23 0.62
C VAL A 509 18.93 -34.15 0.83
N MET A 510 20.10 -33.61 1.18
CA MET A 510 21.28 -34.43 1.51
C MET A 510 21.13 -35.22 2.83
N GLU A 511 20.37 -34.70 3.80
CA GLU A 511 19.97 -35.42 5.02
C GLU A 511 19.00 -36.57 4.67
N LEU A 512 17.97 -36.29 3.87
CA LEU A 512 16.97 -37.28 3.45
C LEU A 512 17.55 -38.37 2.54
N ALA A 513 18.47 -38.02 1.65
CA ALA A 513 19.14 -39.01 0.81
C ALA A 513 19.88 -40.06 1.66
N ARG A 514 20.53 -39.63 2.75
CA ARG A 514 21.18 -40.54 3.71
C ARG A 514 20.17 -41.38 4.48
N GLU A 515 19.05 -40.80 4.92
CA GLU A 515 17.97 -41.54 5.59
C GLU A 515 17.36 -42.62 4.70
N LEU A 516 17.32 -42.38 3.39
CA LEU A 516 16.70 -43.26 2.40
C LEU A 516 17.68 -44.22 1.71
N ASP A 517 18.93 -44.26 2.14
CA ASP A 517 20.02 -45.02 1.52
C ASP A 517 20.21 -44.70 0.02
N ILE A 518 19.95 -43.45 -0.39
CA ILE A 518 20.21 -42.95 -1.74
C ILE A 518 21.67 -42.48 -1.80
N PRO A 519 22.53 -43.08 -2.65
CA PRO A 519 23.90 -42.61 -2.80
C PRO A 519 23.91 -41.14 -3.23
N ALA A 520 24.59 -40.28 -2.46
CA ALA A 520 24.63 -38.85 -2.72
C ALA A 520 26.06 -38.31 -2.71
N GLU A 521 26.39 -37.41 -3.63
CA GLU A 521 27.70 -36.77 -3.71
C GLU A 521 27.58 -35.30 -4.10
N GLU A 522 28.35 -34.45 -3.41
CA GLU A 522 28.61 -33.09 -3.85
C GLU A 522 29.89 -33.08 -4.69
N ARG A 523 29.83 -32.60 -5.94
CA ARG A 523 31.01 -32.49 -6.82
C ARG A 523 30.84 -31.40 -7.86
N ARG A 524 31.90 -31.12 -8.63
CA ARG A 524 31.77 -30.30 -9.84
C ARG A 524 31.05 -31.10 -10.93
N ILE A 525 30.05 -30.48 -11.56
CA ILE A 525 29.18 -31.11 -12.56
C ILE A 525 29.09 -30.15 -13.75
N SER A 526 29.40 -30.65 -14.94
CA SER A 526 29.32 -29.88 -16.19
C SER A 526 27.87 -29.73 -16.66
N LEU A 527 27.60 -28.71 -17.48
CA LEU A 527 26.29 -28.55 -18.09
C LEU A 527 25.89 -29.75 -18.98
N ALA A 528 26.87 -30.39 -19.63
CA ALA A 528 26.64 -31.57 -20.46
C ALA A 528 26.14 -32.77 -19.64
N GLU A 529 26.61 -32.95 -18.42
CA GLU A 529 26.12 -33.99 -17.52
C GLU A 529 24.66 -33.73 -17.10
N PHE A 530 24.29 -32.48 -16.83
CA PHE A 530 22.89 -32.11 -16.58
C PHE A 530 21.99 -32.36 -17.79
N HIS A 531 22.48 -32.10 -19.01
CA HIS A 531 21.73 -32.41 -20.24
C HIS A 531 21.50 -33.91 -20.45
N ALA A 532 22.35 -34.77 -19.89
CA ALA A 532 22.31 -36.22 -20.01
C ALA A 532 21.80 -36.94 -18.75
N ALA A 533 21.32 -36.20 -17.76
CA ALA A 533 20.83 -36.74 -16.49
C ALA A 533 19.57 -37.59 -16.66
N ALA A 534 19.37 -38.57 -15.78
CA ALA A 534 18.14 -39.36 -15.72
C ALA A 534 16.98 -38.58 -15.09
N GLU A 535 17.28 -37.81 -14.04
CA GLU A 535 16.34 -36.86 -13.43
C GLU A 535 17.09 -35.56 -13.11
N VAL A 536 16.40 -34.43 -13.14
CA VAL A 536 16.89 -33.15 -12.62
C VAL A 536 15.78 -32.50 -11.82
N PHE A 537 16.11 -31.89 -10.69
CA PHE A 537 15.16 -31.10 -9.92
C PHE A 537 15.86 -29.91 -9.22
N THR A 538 15.10 -28.87 -8.97
CA THR A 538 15.56 -27.70 -8.20
C THR A 538 15.08 -27.75 -6.77
N THR A 539 15.79 -27.04 -5.89
CA THR A 539 15.44 -26.96 -4.46
C THR A 539 15.43 -25.54 -3.91
N GLY A 540 14.37 -25.21 -3.17
CA GLY A 540 14.24 -23.92 -2.49
C GLY A 540 13.05 -23.88 -1.52
N THR A 541 12.95 -22.88 -0.65
CA THR A 541 11.85 -22.81 0.33
C THR A 541 10.48 -22.58 -0.32
N MET A 542 10.44 -21.88 -1.46
CA MET A 542 9.20 -21.62 -2.21
C MET A 542 8.81 -22.79 -3.12
N GLY A 543 9.73 -23.28 -3.94
CA GLY A 543 9.49 -24.38 -4.87
C GLY A 543 9.62 -25.78 -4.26
N GLU A 544 10.13 -25.91 -3.03
CA GLU A 544 10.43 -27.20 -2.39
C GLU A 544 11.39 -28.04 -3.25
N LEU A 545 10.95 -29.18 -3.80
CA LEU A 545 11.70 -30.03 -4.73
C LEU A 545 10.95 -30.05 -6.07
N THR A 546 11.33 -29.18 -7.00
CA THR A 546 10.60 -29.01 -8.27
C THR A 546 11.29 -29.77 -9.41
N PRO A 547 10.62 -30.73 -10.07
CA PRO A 547 11.21 -31.47 -11.18
C PRO A 547 11.54 -30.56 -12.38
N VAL A 548 12.58 -30.89 -13.13
CA VAL A 548 12.96 -30.20 -14.36
C VAL A 548 12.72 -31.14 -15.53
N THR A 549 11.83 -30.74 -16.43
CA THR A 549 11.44 -31.56 -17.58
C THR A 549 12.29 -31.31 -18.82
N LYS A 550 12.88 -30.10 -18.92
CA LYS A 550 13.61 -29.67 -20.11
C LYS A 550 14.73 -28.68 -19.77
N ILE A 551 15.89 -28.83 -20.41
CA ILE A 551 17.03 -27.90 -20.29
C ILE A 551 17.52 -27.53 -21.70
N ASP A 552 17.59 -26.24 -22.02
CA ASP A 552 18.15 -25.74 -23.30
C ASP A 552 17.56 -26.43 -24.55
N GLY A 553 16.26 -26.75 -24.54
CA GLY A 553 15.65 -27.47 -25.67
C GLY A 553 15.62 -29.00 -25.52
N ARG A 554 16.42 -29.58 -24.63
CA ARG A 554 16.59 -31.03 -24.47
C ARG A 554 15.68 -31.58 -23.38
N SER A 555 14.99 -32.68 -23.68
CA SER A 555 14.14 -33.39 -22.73
C SER A 555 15.01 -34.05 -21.66
N ILE A 556 14.61 -33.89 -20.39
CA ILE A 556 15.18 -34.61 -19.25
C ILE A 556 14.18 -35.68 -18.78
N GLY A 557 12.89 -35.33 -18.69
CA GLY A 557 11.82 -36.21 -18.27
C GLY A 557 10.46 -35.52 -18.36
N GLU A 558 9.39 -36.20 -17.97
CA GLU A 558 8.01 -35.66 -18.02
C GLU A 558 7.50 -35.13 -16.66
N GLY A 559 8.33 -35.20 -15.62
CA GLY A 559 7.99 -34.79 -14.25
C GLY A 559 8.99 -35.32 -13.24
N ALA A 560 8.55 -35.53 -12.00
CA ALA A 560 9.36 -36.18 -10.97
C ALA A 560 9.66 -37.63 -11.36
N GLY A 561 10.94 -38.02 -11.38
CA GLY A 561 11.32 -39.42 -11.49
C GLY A 561 11.23 -40.15 -10.15
N ALA A 562 11.71 -41.40 -10.10
CA ALA A 562 11.56 -42.26 -8.93
C ALA A 562 12.30 -41.73 -7.70
N VAL A 563 13.52 -41.22 -7.88
CA VAL A 563 14.32 -40.67 -6.78
C VAL A 563 13.72 -39.35 -6.29
N THR A 564 13.35 -38.47 -7.21
CA THR A 564 12.73 -37.18 -6.90
C THR A 564 11.40 -37.37 -6.16
N THR A 565 10.55 -38.31 -6.61
CA THR A 565 9.25 -38.62 -5.98
C THR A 565 9.44 -39.11 -4.54
N ARG A 566 10.35 -40.06 -4.32
CA ARG A 566 10.62 -40.59 -2.98
C ARG A 566 11.11 -39.50 -2.01
N LEU A 567 11.92 -38.56 -2.51
CA LEU A 567 12.37 -37.41 -1.71
C LEU A 567 11.22 -36.42 -1.43
N GLN A 568 10.36 -36.13 -2.40
CA GLN A 568 9.18 -35.27 -2.23
C GLN A 568 8.22 -35.82 -1.17
N GLU A 569 7.92 -37.12 -1.22
CA GLU A 569 7.04 -37.80 -0.27
C GLU A 569 7.54 -37.63 1.17
N VAL A 570 8.83 -37.86 1.41
CA VAL A 570 9.42 -37.71 2.75
C VAL A 570 9.50 -36.24 3.16
N TYR A 571 9.86 -35.34 2.23
CA TYR A 571 9.91 -33.90 2.48
C TYR A 571 8.56 -33.35 2.97
N ALA A 572 7.45 -33.81 2.38
CA ALA A 572 6.10 -33.40 2.77
C ALA A 572 5.73 -33.78 4.22
N THR A 573 6.38 -34.81 4.80
CA THR A 573 6.18 -35.23 6.19
C THR A 573 6.97 -34.40 7.21
N LEU A 574 7.99 -33.65 6.78
CA LEU A 574 8.90 -32.94 7.68
C LEU A 574 8.20 -31.99 8.67
N PRO A 575 7.14 -31.24 8.31
CA PRO A 575 6.47 -30.37 9.28
C PRO A 575 5.88 -31.12 10.49
N GLU A 576 5.61 -32.43 10.38
CA GLU A 576 5.14 -33.26 11.49
C GLU A 576 6.26 -33.96 12.26
N ARG A 577 7.48 -33.99 11.73
CA ARG A 577 8.62 -34.62 12.40
C ARG A 577 9.17 -33.70 13.48
N GLU A 578 9.51 -34.28 14.63
CA GLU A 578 10.12 -33.55 15.74
C GLU A 578 11.44 -32.88 15.31
N GLY A 579 11.66 -31.65 15.76
CA GLY A 579 12.88 -30.88 15.47
C GLY A 579 12.94 -30.22 14.09
N TRP A 580 11.97 -30.46 13.21
CA TRP A 580 11.97 -29.91 11.85
C TRP A 580 11.19 -28.61 11.68
N ALA A 581 10.16 -28.38 12.49
CA ALA A 581 9.31 -27.20 12.35
C ALA A 581 9.00 -26.57 13.72
N THR A 582 8.87 -25.26 13.73
CA THR A 582 8.51 -24.49 14.93
C THR A 582 7.01 -24.21 14.91
N PRO A 583 6.24 -24.60 15.95
CA PRO A 583 4.82 -24.29 16.01
C PRO A 583 4.58 -22.79 16.13
N LEU A 584 3.57 -22.30 15.44
CA LEU A 584 3.07 -20.95 15.63
C LEU A 584 2.31 -20.88 16.97
N PRO A 585 2.40 -19.77 17.72
CA PRO A 585 1.59 -19.56 18.93
C PRO A 585 0.09 -19.66 18.63
N GLU A 586 -0.71 -20.13 19.57
CA GLU A 586 -2.17 -20.08 19.46
C GLU A 586 -2.65 -18.63 19.35
N TYR A 587 -3.85 -18.41 18.80
CA TYR A 587 -4.48 -17.10 18.92
C TYR A 587 -4.89 -16.92 20.37
N GLU A 588 -4.23 -16.01 21.09
CA GLU A 588 -4.79 -15.49 22.33
C GLU A 588 -5.87 -14.47 21.93
N GLU A 589 -7.11 -14.67 22.41
CA GLU A 589 -8.27 -13.80 22.15
C GLU A 589 -8.08 -12.35 22.60
#